data_AF-A0A1Q8ZEH5-F1
#
_entry.id   AF-A0A1Q8ZEH5-F1
#
_cell.length_a   1.000
_cell.length_b   1.000
_cell.length_c   1.000
_cell.angle_alpha   90.00
_cell.angle_beta   90.00
_cell.angle_gamma   90.00
#
_symmetry.space_group_name_H-M   'P 1'
#
loop_
_entity.id
_entity.type
_entity.pdbx_description
1 polymer ?
#
loop_
_entity_poly.entity_id
_entity_poly.type
_entity_poly.pdbx_seq_one_letter_code
_entity_poly.pdbx_strand_id
1 'polypeptide(L)'
;MPELCSVLIDFSEAGLDLDRADLESFLLTIVNEMESGDLVQSACPARDEDIPEAAKSGIAAFLIGVLTTEINRKNLGRVMDYLGNLRYGKTLTLSGEMDGMTYNIEYRNKQELDQAANTIERLANLRVKIREQQTQPETQP
;
A
#
# COMPACT_ATOMS: atom_id res chain seq x y z
N MET A 1 -16.22 7.44 -10.63
CA MET A 1 -14.95 6.98 -11.22
C MET A 1 -14.32 6.02 -10.23
N PRO A 2 -13.65 4.92 -10.63
CA PRO A 2 -12.94 4.10 -9.66
C PRO A 2 -11.86 4.97 -9.01
N GLU A 3 -11.90 5.07 -7.69
CA GLU A 3 -10.85 5.75 -6.93
C GLU A 3 -9.59 4.89 -7.02
N LEU A 4 -8.54 5.45 -7.61
CA LEU A 4 -7.23 4.83 -7.70
C LEU A 4 -6.44 5.18 -6.45
N CYS A 5 -5.73 4.19 -5.94
CA CYS A 5 -4.82 4.37 -4.82
C CYS A 5 -3.41 4.00 -5.27
N SER A 6 -2.48 4.94 -5.10
CA SER A 6 -1.05 4.68 -5.27
C SER A 6 -0.52 3.99 -4.01
N VAL A 7 0.09 2.83 -4.19
CA VAL A 7 0.54 1.95 -3.12
C VAL A 7 1.97 1.53 -3.38
N LEU A 8 2.82 1.64 -2.36
CA LEU A 8 4.18 1.15 -2.33
C LEU A 8 4.25 -0.18 -1.58
N ILE A 9 4.87 -1.17 -2.20
CA ILE A 9 5.03 -2.52 -1.64
C ILE A 9 6.52 -2.82 -1.54
N ASP A 10 7.02 -2.99 -0.32
CA ASP A 10 8.42 -3.27 -0.05
C ASP A 10 8.64 -4.78 0.19
N PHE A 11 9.48 -5.39 -0.65
CA PHE A 11 9.89 -6.80 -0.58
C PHE A 11 11.31 -6.99 -0.01
N SER A 12 12.03 -5.92 0.32
CA SER A 12 13.42 -5.96 0.78
C SER A 12 13.57 -6.77 2.06
N GLU A 13 12.61 -6.63 2.97
CA GLU A 13 12.57 -7.35 4.25
C GLU A 13 11.69 -8.61 4.22
N ALA A 14 11.20 -8.99 3.03
CA ALA A 14 10.34 -10.16 2.87
C ALA A 14 11.08 -11.51 3.05
N GLY A 15 12.36 -11.47 3.43
CA GLY A 15 13.16 -12.65 3.78
C GLY A 15 13.22 -13.68 2.65
N LEU A 16 13.36 -13.19 1.42
CA LEU A 16 13.30 -13.96 0.17
C LEU A 16 14.58 -14.73 -0.14
N ASP A 17 15.67 -14.43 0.58
CA ASP A 17 17.00 -15.00 0.32
C ASP A 17 17.45 -14.79 -1.15
N LEU A 18 16.97 -13.71 -1.77
CA LEU A 18 17.32 -13.32 -3.14
C LEU A 18 18.44 -12.29 -3.10
N ASP A 19 19.40 -12.44 -4.01
CA ASP A 19 20.34 -11.35 -4.27
C ASP A 19 19.65 -10.19 -5.00
N ARG A 20 20.38 -9.10 -5.22
CA ARG A 20 19.85 -7.90 -5.87
C ARG A 20 19.29 -8.17 -7.28
N ALA A 21 20.00 -8.95 -8.10
CA ALA A 21 19.63 -9.20 -9.49
C ALA A 21 18.43 -10.15 -9.58
N ASP A 22 18.40 -11.14 -8.70
CA ASP A 22 17.28 -12.06 -8.57
C ASP A 22 16.04 -11.36 -8.01
N LEU A 23 16.21 -10.41 -7.07
CA LEU A 23 15.12 -9.60 -6.54
C LEU A 23 14.50 -8.69 -7.62
N GLU A 24 15.32 -8.07 -8.48
CA GLU A 24 14.80 -7.29 -9.61
C GLU A 24 14.04 -8.16 -10.62
N SER A 25 14.57 -9.33 -10.97
CA SER A 25 13.89 -10.28 -11.86
C SER A 25 12.59 -10.79 -11.26
N PHE A 26 12.60 -11.03 -9.95
CA PHE A 26 11.42 -11.40 -9.19
C PHE A 26 10.36 -10.29 -9.24
N LEU A 27 10.74 -9.03 -8.97
CA LEU A 27 9.82 -7.90 -9.05
C LEU A 27 9.19 -7.74 -10.44
N LEU A 28 9.96 -7.89 -11.51
CA LEU A 28 9.44 -7.83 -12.88
C LEU A 28 8.41 -8.94 -13.15
N THR A 29 8.62 -10.13 -12.57
CA THR A 29 7.65 -11.22 -12.64
C THR A 29 6.35 -10.84 -11.94
N ILE A 30 6.44 -10.27 -10.73
CA ILE A 30 5.27 -9.81 -9.96
C ILE A 30 4.49 -8.72 -10.70
N VAL A 31 5.18 -7.73 -11.27
CA VAL A 31 4.54 -6.68 -12.09
C VAL A 31 3.71 -7.33 -13.21
N ASN A 32 4.32 -8.24 -13.97
CA ASN A 32 3.66 -8.88 -15.10
C ASN A 32 2.46 -9.73 -14.67
N GLU A 33 2.57 -10.47 -13.55
CA GLU A 33 1.47 -11.25 -12.99
C GLU A 33 0.32 -10.37 -12.50
N MET A 34 0.62 -9.24 -11.84
CA MET A 34 -0.37 -8.29 -11.36
C MET A 34 -1.13 -7.61 -12.51
N GLU A 35 -0.42 -7.19 -13.56
CA GLU A 35 -1.01 -6.57 -14.74
C GLU A 35 -1.81 -7.58 -15.57
N SER A 36 -1.23 -8.75 -15.84
CA SER A 36 -1.92 -9.83 -16.58
C SER A 36 -3.15 -10.36 -15.85
N GLY A 37 -3.14 -10.32 -14.51
CA GLY A 37 -4.25 -10.72 -13.66
C GLY A 37 -5.35 -9.66 -13.49
N ASP A 38 -5.22 -8.49 -14.14
CA ASP A 38 -6.09 -7.32 -13.97
C ASP A 38 -6.25 -6.96 -12.47
N LEU A 39 -5.17 -7.10 -11.72
CA LEU A 39 -5.12 -6.79 -10.28
C LEU A 39 -4.81 -5.31 -10.05
N VAL A 40 -3.95 -4.75 -10.90
CA VAL A 40 -3.49 -3.36 -10.84
C VAL A 40 -3.75 -2.68 -12.17
N GLN A 41 -3.87 -1.36 -12.16
CA GLN A 41 -3.93 -0.56 -13.38
C GLN A 41 -2.53 -0.35 -13.98
N SER A 42 -1.52 -0.24 -13.11
CA SER A 42 -0.12 -0.07 -13.46
C SER A 42 0.74 -0.56 -12.30
N ALA A 43 1.87 -1.20 -12.60
CA ALA A 43 2.88 -1.52 -11.61
C ALA A 43 4.29 -1.37 -12.18
N CYS A 44 5.22 -0.84 -11.38
CA CYS A 44 6.62 -0.73 -11.76
C CYS A 44 7.55 -0.77 -10.54
N PRO A 45 8.83 -1.15 -10.73
CA PRO A 45 9.84 -0.95 -9.68
C PRO A 45 9.95 0.52 -9.31
N ALA A 46 9.94 0.81 -8.01
CA ALA A 46 9.94 2.18 -7.51
C ALA A 46 11.25 2.90 -7.83
N ARG A 47 11.17 4.17 -8.22
CA ARG A 47 12.30 5.09 -8.34
C ARG A 47 12.29 6.10 -7.20
N ASP A 48 13.42 6.76 -6.96
CA ASP A 48 13.59 7.71 -5.85
C ASP A 48 12.58 8.86 -5.91
N GLU A 49 12.17 9.19 -7.13
CA GLU A 49 11.20 10.22 -7.48
C GLU A 49 9.76 9.81 -7.14
N ASP A 50 9.48 8.50 -7.09
CA ASP A 50 8.14 7.94 -6.89
C ASP A 50 7.78 7.74 -5.41
N ILE A 51 8.76 7.84 -4.50
CA ILE A 51 8.54 7.65 -3.07
C ILE A 51 8.12 8.98 -2.42
N PRO A 52 6.90 9.06 -1.84
CA PRO A 52 6.50 10.21 -1.05
C PRO A 52 7.50 10.45 0.08
N GLU A 53 7.89 11.71 0.31
CA GLU A 53 8.89 12.06 1.32
C GLU A 53 8.52 11.54 2.72
N ALA A 54 7.23 11.51 3.04
CA ALA A 54 6.69 10.94 4.28
C ALA A 54 6.85 9.40 4.39
N ALA A 55 6.88 8.69 3.27
CA ALA A 55 7.07 7.23 3.21
C ALA A 55 8.55 6.82 3.22
N LYS A 56 9.48 7.75 2.91
CA LYS A 56 10.94 7.50 2.93
C LYS A 56 11.48 7.08 4.31
N SER A 57 10.75 7.37 5.39
CA SER A 57 11.13 6.95 6.75
C SER A 57 10.77 5.49 7.06
N GLY A 58 9.90 4.86 6.27
CA GLY A 58 9.38 3.51 6.50
C GLY A 58 9.76 2.49 5.43
N ILE A 59 10.24 2.96 4.28
CA ILE A 59 10.81 2.15 3.20
C ILE A 59 12.33 2.28 3.36
N ALA A 60 13.06 1.16 3.35
CA ALA A 60 14.50 1.19 3.54
C ALA A 60 15.15 2.17 2.54
N ALA A 61 16.25 2.83 2.92
CA ALA A 61 16.98 3.80 2.08
C ALA A 61 17.52 3.23 0.73
N PHE A 62 17.15 2.00 0.40
CA PHE A 62 17.40 1.29 -0.84
C PHE A 62 16.05 0.87 -1.46
N LEU A 63 15.76 1.39 -2.65
CA LEU A 63 14.54 1.08 -3.41
C LEU A 63 14.54 -0.29 -4.07
N ILE A 64 15.65 -1.01 -3.95
CA ILE A 64 15.78 -2.37 -4.47
C ILE A 64 14.79 -3.24 -3.72
N GLY A 65 13.83 -3.83 -4.43
CA GLY A 65 12.80 -4.63 -3.79
C GLY A 65 11.48 -3.89 -3.59
N VAL A 66 11.33 -2.64 -4.04
CA VAL A 66 10.09 -1.86 -3.86
C VAL A 66 9.31 -1.74 -5.17
N LEU A 67 7.99 -1.97 -5.13
CA LEU A 67 7.07 -1.72 -6.24
C LEU A 67 6.20 -0.50 -5.96
N THR A 68 6.04 0.35 -6.97
CA THR A 68 4.98 1.35 -7.05
C THR A 68 3.83 0.77 -7.87
N THR A 69 2.63 0.81 -7.31
CA THR A 69 1.43 0.24 -7.95
C THR A 69 0.26 1.21 -7.89
N GLU A 70 -0.52 1.26 -8.97
CA GLU A 70 -1.81 1.93 -9.01
C GLU A 70 -2.92 0.90 -8.95
N ILE A 71 -3.63 0.89 -7.83
CA ILE A 71 -4.63 -0.14 -7.55
C ILE A 71 -6.01 0.50 -7.57
N ASN A 72 -6.92 -0.11 -8.33
CA ASN A 72 -8.34 0.20 -8.21
C ASN A 72 -8.83 -0.26 -6.83
N ARG A 73 -9.49 0.61 -6.06
CA ARG A 73 -10.00 0.26 -4.72
C ARG A 73 -10.81 -1.04 -4.68
N LYS A 74 -11.48 -1.41 -5.77
CA LYS A 74 -12.22 -2.68 -5.91
C LYS A 74 -11.32 -3.92 -6.02
N ASN A 75 -10.11 -3.76 -6.55
CA ASN A 75 -9.12 -4.82 -6.73
C ASN A 75 -8.13 -4.92 -5.57
N LEU A 76 -8.13 -3.96 -4.63
CA LEU A 76 -7.23 -3.95 -3.48
C LEU A 76 -7.23 -5.29 -2.75
N GLY A 77 -8.40 -5.83 -2.40
CA GLY A 77 -8.50 -7.14 -1.75
C GLY A 77 -7.87 -8.29 -2.55
N ARG A 78 -7.98 -8.26 -3.89
CA ARG A 78 -7.38 -9.29 -4.76
C ARG A 78 -5.87 -9.17 -4.85
N VAL A 79 -5.33 -7.95 -4.93
CA VAL A 79 -3.87 -7.69 -4.86
C VAL A 79 -3.32 -8.23 -3.55
N MET A 80 -4.01 -7.96 -2.45
CA MET A 80 -3.60 -8.40 -1.12
C MET A 80 -3.66 -9.91 -0.93
N ASP A 81 -4.70 -10.56 -1.46
CA ASP A 81 -4.79 -12.02 -1.47
C ASP A 81 -3.64 -12.65 -2.27
N TYR A 82 -3.31 -12.06 -3.42
CA TYR A 82 -2.17 -12.49 -4.22
C TYR A 82 -0.84 -12.35 -3.46
N LEU A 83 -0.57 -11.19 -2.87
CA LEU A 83 0.65 -10.93 -2.08
C LEU A 83 0.76 -11.84 -0.85
N GLY A 84 -0.34 -12.09 -0.15
CA GLY A 84 -0.38 -13.00 0.99
C GLY A 84 -0.08 -14.45 0.59
N ASN A 85 -0.62 -14.92 -0.53
CA ASN A 85 -0.35 -16.28 -1.04
C ASN A 85 1.09 -16.44 -1.55
N LEU A 86 1.64 -15.40 -2.15
CA LEU A 86 3.02 -15.34 -2.64
C LEU A 86 4.06 -15.46 -1.50
N ARG A 87 3.66 -15.15 -0.27
CA ARG A 87 4.58 -14.92 0.87
C ARG A 87 4.24 -15.71 2.13
N TYR A 88 3.59 -16.87 2.01
CA TYR A 88 3.19 -17.71 3.16
C TYR A 88 4.23 -17.69 4.32
N GLY A 89 3.95 -16.88 5.37
CA GLY A 89 4.77 -16.76 6.58
C GLY A 89 5.84 -15.66 6.63
N LYS A 90 5.96 -14.74 5.66
CA LYS A 90 6.94 -13.63 5.67
C LYS A 90 6.26 -12.27 5.85
N THR A 91 6.91 -11.34 6.54
CA THR A 91 6.42 -9.97 6.72
C THR A 91 6.60 -9.16 5.44
N LEU A 92 5.55 -8.47 5.00
CA LEU A 92 5.59 -7.46 3.95
C LEU A 92 5.24 -6.10 4.55
N THR A 93 5.81 -5.06 3.96
CA THR A 93 5.56 -3.67 4.36
C THR A 93 4.78 -2.95 3.26
N LEU A 94 3.59 -2.45 3.62
CA LEU A 94 2.70 -1.70 2.75
C LEU A 94 2.71 -0.23 3.18
N SER A 95 3.15 0.65 2.28
CA SER A 95 3.18 2.10 2.53
C SER A 95 2.34 2.84 1.49
N GLY A 96 1.68 3.91 1.91
CA GLY A 96 0.91 4.73 0.98
C GLY A 96 0.25 5.92 1.65
N GLU A 97 -0.51 6.68 0.86
CA GLU A 97 -1.30 7.81 1.34
C GLU A 97 -2.77 7.60 0.98
N MET A 98 -3.66 7.84 1.94
CA MET A 98 -5.11 7.84 1.74
C MET A 98 -5.73 8.96 2.57
N ASP A 99 -6.56 9.81 1.96
CA ASP A 99 -7.25 10.93 2.63
C ASP A 99 -6.31 11.85 3.44
N GLY A 100 -5.09 12.09 2.94
CA GLY A 100 -4.07 12.90 3.61
C GLY A 100 -3.52 12.27 4.90
N MET A 101 -3.59 10.94 5.00
CA MET A 101 -2.89 10.14 6.01
C MET A 101 -1.92 9.19 5.32
N THR A 102 -0.65 9.29 5.68
CA THR A 102 0.35 8.29 5.33
C THR A 102 0.17 7.08 6.26
N TYR A 103 0.15 5.89 5.69
CA TYR A 103 0.16 4.64 6.44
C TYR A 103 1.40 3.83 6.10
N ASN A 104 1.90 3.11 7.11
CA ASN A 104 2.91 2.08 6.95
C ASN A 104 2.46 0.86 7.75
N ILE A 105 2.21 -0.26 7.07
CA ILE A 105 1.61 -1.47 7.63
C ILE A 105 2.55 -2.64 7.38
N GLU A 106 2.97 -3.29 8.44
CA GLU A 106 3.60 -4.61 8.37
C GLU A 106 2.53 -5.69 8.49
N TYR A 107 2.57 -6.70 7.62
CA TYR A 107 1.62 -7.81 7.66
C TYR A 107 2.25 -9.11 7.16
N ARG A 108 1.79 -10.25 7.68
CA ARG A 108 2.27 -11.58 7.30
C ARG A 108 1.22 -12.45 6.62
N ASN A 109 -0.04 -12.04 6.70
CA ASN A 109 -1.18 -12.78 6.18
C ASN A 109 -2.38 -11.83 5.97
N LYS A 110 -3.40 -12.33 5.26
CA LYS A 110 -4.64 -11.59 4.96
C LYS A 110 -5.31 -11.05 6.23
N GLN A 111 -5.34 -11.82 7.31
CA GLN A 111 -6.04 -11.43 8.53
C GLN A 111 -5.38 -10.23 9.22
N GLU A 112 -4.05 -10.22 9.35
CA GLU A 112 -3.30 -9.08 9.91
C GLU A 112 -3.49 -7.82 9.06
N LEU A 113 -3.51 -7.99 7.75
CA LEU A 113 -3.74 -6.89 6.83
C LEU A 113 -5.17 -6.35 6.90
N ASP A 114 -6.19 -7.21 6.91
CA ASP A 114 -7.60 -6.79 7.05
C ASP A 114 -7.81 -6.02 8.37
N GLN A 115 -7.14 -6.44 9.44
CA GLN A 115 -7.15 -5.73 10.72
C GLN A 115 -6.50 -4.34 10.63
N ALA A 116 -5.35 -4.24 9.97
CA ALA A 116 -4.66 -2.96 9.77
C ALA A 116 -5.48 -2.01 8.87
N ALA A 117 -6.03 -2.52 7.76
CA ALA A 117 -6.88 -1.77 6.85
C ALA A 117 -8.15 -1.26 7.55
N ASN A 118 -8.82 -2.10 8.34
CA ASN A 118 -9.98 -1.69 9.13
C ASN A 118 -9.62 -0.60 10.15
N THR A 119 -8.44 -0.69 10.76
CA THR A 119 -7.95 0.32 11.71
C THR A 119 -7.76 1.66 11.01
N ILE A 120 -7.13 1.68 9.83
CA ILE A 120 -6.92 2.90 9.03
C ILE A 120 -8.25 3.50 8.57
N GLU A 121 -9.18 2.68 8.08
CA GLU A 121 -10.51 3.15 7.67
C GLU A 121 -11.28 3.76 8.85
N ARG A 122 -11.20 3.16 10.04
CA ARG A 122 -11.81 3.72 11.26
C ARG A 122 -11.18 5.06 11.66
N LEU A 123 -9.85 5.18 11.56
CA LEU A 123 -9.15 6.44 11.83
C LEU A 123 -9.52 7.53 10.81
N ALA A 124 -9.68 7.17 9.53
CA ALA A 124 -10.12 8.10 8.49
C ALA A 124 -11.55 8.60 8.76
N ASN A 125 -12.47 7.70 9.07
CA ASN A 125 -13.86 8.03 9.41
C ASN A 125 -13.98 8.87 10.68
N LEU A 126 -13.11 8.66 11.68
CA LEU A 126 -13.06 9.52 12.88
C LEU A 126 -12.63 10.96 12.54
N ARG A 127 -11.69 11.13 11.59
CA ARG A 127 -11.25 12.47 11.15
C ARG A 127 -12.36 13.24 10.43
N VAL A 128 -13.19 12.57 9.63
CA VAL A 128 -14.38 13.18 8.99
C VAL A 128 -15.36 13.68 10.05
N LYS A 129 -15.59 12.91 11.11
CA LYS A 129 -16.51 13.31 12.20
C LYS A 129 -16.04 14.53 13.01
N ILE A 130 -14.75 14.80 13.10
CA ILE A 130 -14.23 15.95 13.83
C ILE A 130 -14.37 17.25 13.01
N ARG A 131 -14.41 17.18 11.67
CA ARG A 131 -14.60 18.36 10.82
C ARG A 131 -16.06 18.79 10.65
N GLU A 132 -17.01 17.87 10.70
CA GLU A 132 -18.45 18.20 10.55
C GLU A 132 -19.06 18.89 11.79
N GLN A 133 -18.38 18.90 12.94
CA GLN A 133 -18.87 19.56 14.15
C GLN A 133 -18.47 21.04 14.31
N GLN A 134 -17.77 21.64 13.34
CA GLN A 134 -17.38 23.07 13.40
C GLN A 134 -18.16 23.97 12.44
N THR A 135 -19.27 23.51 11.85
CA THR A 135 -20.13 24.35 11.00
C THR A 135 -21.60 24.26 11.40
N GLN A 136 -21.91 24.61 12.65
CA GLN A 136 -23.23 25.16 12.97
C GLN A 136 -23.13 26.68 13.06
N PRO A 137 -23.73 27.43 12.12
CA PRO A 137 -23.92 28.86 12.29
C PRO A 137 -24.98 29.05 13.38
N GLU A 138 -24.60 29.53 14.56
CA GLU A 138 -25.56 30.12 15.48
C GLU A 138 -26.07 31.42 14.85
N THR A 139 -27.16 31.26 14.10
CA THR A 139 -28.06 32.33 13.69
C THR A 139 -28.88 32.77 14.91
N GLN A 140 -28.69 34.04 15.29
CA GLN A 140 -29.72 34.98 15.77
C GLN A 140 -30.36 34.75 17.15
N PRO A 141 -30.99 35.76 17.78
CA PRO A 141 -31.44 37.06 17.25
C PRO A 141 -30.82 38.33 17.88
#